data_AF-U9TP31-F1
#
_entry.id   AF-U9TP31-F1
#
_cell.length_a   1.000
_cell.length_b   1.000
_cell.length_c   1.000
_cell.angle_alpha   90.00
_cell.angle_beta   90.00
_cell.angle_gamma   90.00
#
_symmetry.space_group_name_H-M   'P 1'
#
loop_
_entity.id
_entity.type
_entity.pdbx_description
1 polymer ?
#
loop_
_entity_poly.entity_id
_entity_poly.type
_entity_poly.pdbx_seq_one_letter_code
_entity_poly.pdbx_strand_id
1 'polypeptide(L)' 'MLNLLDFINVKCWRHEPDERPDASQVILELNNIDNSNSEESENEETKIAEELKNEENEDDFADCHLSNY' A
#
# COMPACT_ATOMS: atom_id res chain seq x y z
N MET A 1 -5.80 -1.68 19.31
CA MET A 1 -6.03 -1.81 17.85
C MET A 1 -5.01 -0.88 17.20
N LEU A 2 -4.14 -1.39 16.32
CA LEU A 2 -3.22 -0.52 15.58
C LEU A 2 -4.04 0.26 14.54
N ASN A 3 -3.83 1.56 14.42
CA ASN A 3 -4.43 2.31 13.31
C ASN A 3 -3.66 2.00 12.01
N LEU A 4 -4.26 2.30 10.84
CA LEU A 4 -3.66 2.02 9.54
C LEU A 4 -2.24 2.62 9.38
N LEU A 5 -2.06 3.83 9.91
CA LEU A 5 -0.81 4.56 9.80
C LEU A 5 0.31 3.91 10.63
N ASP A 6 0.00 3.44 11.84
CA ASP A 6 0.92 2.72 12.73
C ASP A 6 1.27 1.36 12.14
N PHE A 7 0.30 0.68 11.53
CA PHE A 7 0.54 -0.59 10.86
C PHE A 7 1.57 -0.46 9.73
N ILE A 8 1.37 0.51 8.83
CA ILE A 8 2.29 0.74 7.71
C ILE A 8 3.67 1.18 8.22
N ASN A 9 3.72 2.16 9.13
CA ASN A 9 5.00 2.74 9.56
C ASN A 9 5.81 1.83 10.49
N VAL A 10 5.15 1.09 11.39
CA VAL A 10 5.84 0.32 12.43
C VAL A 10 6.05 -1.14 12.02
N LYS A 11 5.09 -1.75 11.30
CA LYS A 11 5.18 -3.16 10.90
C LYS A 11 5.71 -3.34 9.48
N CYS A 12 5.19 -2.60 8.50
CA CYS A 12 5.59 -2.81 7.10
C CYS A 12 6.95 -2.16 6.79
N TRP A 13 7.25 -1.01 7.39
CA TRP A 13 8.49 -0.27 7.16
C TRP A 13 9.59 -0.54 8.21
N ARG A 14 9.76 -1.80 8.63
CA ARG A 14 10.86 -2.16 9.53
C ARG A 14 12.22 -2.06 8.83
N HIS A 15 13.25 -1.68 9.59
CA HIS A 15 14.62 -1.57 9.09
C HIS A 15 15.11 -2.89 8.52
N GLU A 16 14.96 -3.96 9.32
CA GLU A 16 15.31 -5.32 8.92
C GLU A 16 14.26 -5.89 7.96
N PRO A 17 14.65 -6.34 6.74
CA PRO A 17 13.71 -6.88 5.77
C PRO A 17 13.01 -8.15 6.25
N ASP A 18 13.73 -9.04 6.92
CA ASP A 18 13.23 -10.33 7.41
C ASP A 18 12.19 -10.17 8.54
N GLU A 19 12.13 -8.99 9.15
CA GLU A 19 11.16 -8.65 10.18
C GLU A 19 9.85 -8.08 9.62
N ARG A 20 9.77 -7.82 8.31
CA ARG A 20 8.57 -7.30 7.65
C ARG A 20 7.58 -8.45 7.43
N PRO A 21 6.27 -8.19 7.59
CA PRO A 21 5.24 -9.16 7.25
C PRO A 21 5.28 -9.44 5.75
N ASP A 22 4.94 -10.68 5.37
CA ASP A 22 4.70 -11.00 3.98
C ASP A 22 3.37 -10.38 3.50
N ALA A 23 3.17 -10.34 2.18
CA ALA A 23 2.00 -9.73 1.57
C ALA A 23 0.67 -10.35 2.05
N SER A 24 0.64 -11.66 2.35
CA SER A 24 -0.58 -12.32 2.83
C SER A 24 -0.95 -11.86 4.23
N GLN A 25 0.03 -11.65 5.11
CA GLN A 25 -0.18 -11.10 6.45
C GLN A 25 -0.67 -9.65 6.39
N VAL A 26 -0.11 -8.85 5.47
CA VAL A 26 -0.55 -7.46 5.24
C VAL A 26 -2.01 -7.40 4.84
N ILE A 27 -2.44 -8.22 3.87
CA ILE A 27 -3.83 -8.26 3.41
C ILE A 27 -4.78 -8.66 4.57
N LEU A 28 -4.41 -9.66 5.37
CA LEU A 28 -5.21 -10.09 6.52
C LEU A 28 -5.38 -8.99 7.56
N GLU A 29 -4.33 -8.24 7.88
CA GLU A 29 -4.43 -7.15 8.85
C GLU A 29 -5.18 -5.93 8.31
N LEU A 30 -5.03 -5.59 7.03
CA LEU A 30 -5.82 -4.52 6.39
C LEU A 30 -7.31 -4.84 6.40
N ASN A 31 -7.72 -6.06 6.01
CA ASN A 31 -9.13 -6.47 6.04
C ASN A 31 -9.75 -6.37 7.45
N ASN A 32 -8.95 -6.64 8.49
CA ASN A 32 -9.41 -6.51 9.87
C ASN A 32 -9.54 -5.04 10.30
N ILE A 33 -8.69 -4.14 9.79
CA ILE A 33 -8.75 -2.71 10.04
C ILE A 33 -9.95 -2.09 9.30
N ASP A 34 -10.18 -2.46 8.04
CA ASP A 34 -11.32 -1.96 7.26
C ASP A 34 -12.66 -2.40 7.86
N ASN A 35 -12.75 -3.65 8.30
CA ASN A 35 -13.95 -4.14 9.00
C ASN A 35 -14.18 -3.47 10.36
N SER A 36 -13.18 -2.78 10.93
CA SER A 36 -13.35 -1.98 12.16
C SER A 36 -13.82 -0.55 11.90
N ASN A 37 -13.69 -0.04 10.67
CA ASN A 37 -14.21 1.27 10.25
C ASN A 37 -15.55 1.18 9.52
N SER A 38 -15.94 -0.02 9.06
CA SER A 38 -17.15 -0.33 8.28
C SER A 38 -18.50 -0.18 9.01
N GLU A 39 -18.58 0.41 10.20
CA GLU A 39 -19.89 0.86 10.71
C GLU A 39 -20.43 2.08 9.93
N GLU A 40 -19.61 2.78 9.14
CA GLU A 40 -20.05 3.81 8.19
C GLU A 40 -19.26 3.73 6.86
N SER A 41 -19.96 3.80 5.73
CA SER A 41 -19.47 4.11 4.36
C SER A 41 -19.13 2.96 3.36
N GLU A 42 -20.13 2.15 3.02
CA GLU A 42 -20.10 1.25 1.82
C GLU A 42 -20.08 1.99 0.45
N ASN A 43 -19.74 3.28 0.39
CA ASN A 43 -19.95 4.11 -0.80
C ASN A 43 -18.70 4.80 -1.39
N GLU A 44 -17.50 4.60 -0.83
CA GLU A 44 -16.28 5.28 -1.31
C GLU A 44 -15.28 4.39 -2.08
N GLU A 45 -15.38 3.06 -1.98
CA GLU A 45 -14.45 2.12 -2.63
C GLU A 45 -14.42 2.20 -4.17
N THR A 46 -15.50 2.65 -4.80
CA THR A 46 -15.59 2.69 -6.27
C THR A 46 -14.85 3.86 -6.91
N LYS A 47 -14.49 4.91 -6.15
CA LYS A 47 -13.90 6.13 -6.72
C LYS A 47 -12.37 6.06 -6.89
N ILE A 48 -11.69 5.40 -5.96
CA ILE A 48 -10.22 5.32 -5.92
C ILE A 48 -9.67 4.48 -7.09
N ALA A 49 -10.41 3.43 -7.51
CA ALA A 49 -10.00 2.55 -8.60
C ALA A 49 -10.08 3.20 -10.00
N GLU A 50 -10.86 4.28 -10.17
CA GLU A 50 -10.90 5.05 -11.43
C GLU A 50 -9.78 6.07 -11.53
N GLU A 51 -9.35 6.67 -10.41
CA GLU A 51 -8.28 7.67 -10.39
C GLU A 51 -6.91 7.05 -10.70
N LEU A 52 -6.63 5.83 -10.23
CA LEU A 52 -5.38 5.10 -10.51
C LEU A 52 -5.19 4.69 -11.98
N LYS A 53 -6.27 4.56 -12.76
CA LYS A 53 -6.18 4.21 -14.20
C LYS A 53 -5.79 5.38 -15.09
N ASN A 54 -5.88 6.61 -14.58
CA ASN A 54 -5.63 7.82 -15.36
C ASN A 54 -4.18 8.31 -15.23
N GLU A 55 -3.39 7.77 -14.29
CA GLU A 55 -2.02 8.22 -13.99
C GLU A 55 -0.92 7.37 -14.65
N GLU A 56 -1.26 6.28 -15.37
CA GLU A 56 -0.30 5.40 -16.08
C GLU A 56 0.20 5.96 -17.45
N ASN A 57 0.06 7.25 -17.72
CA ASN A 57 0.57 7.85 -18.96
C ASN A 57 1.51 9.03 -18.67
N GLU A 58 2.63 8.77 -18.01
CA GLU A 58 3.92 9.44 -18.27
C GLU A 58 5.02 8.68 -17.50
N ASP A 59 5.42 7.52 -18.04
CA ASP A 59 6.67 6.85 -17.68
C ASP A 59 7.86 7.67 -18.19
N ASP A 60 8.13 8.81 -17.54
CA ASP A 60 9.40 9.53 -17.63
C ASP A 60 10.44 8.85 -16.71
N PHE A 61 10.55 7.52 -16.77
CA PHE A 61 11.71 6.80 -16.21
C PHE A 61 12.91 7.01 -17.14
N ALA A 62 13.35 8.27 -17.24
CA ALA A 62 14.51 8.66 -18.00
C ALA A 62 15.79 8.15 -17.32
N ASP A 63 16.51 7.34 -18.09
CA ASP A 63 17.97 7.22 -18.12
C ASP A 63 18.68 6.60 -16.90
N CYS A 64 18.53 5.28 -16.76
CA CYS A 64 19.54 4.45 -16.13
C CYS A 64 20.74 4.30 -17.09
N HIS A 65 21.70 5.23 -17.01
CA HIS A 65 23.02 5.08 -17.60
C HIS A 65 23.75 3.88 -16.95
N LEU A 66 23.58 2.69 -17.52
CA LEU A 66 24.48 1.55 -17.33
C LEU A 66 25.80 1.83 -18.09
N SER A 67 26.53 2.86 -17.67
CA SER A 67 27.89 3.09 -18.14
C SER A 67 28.86 2.25 -17.32
N ASN A 68 29.52 1.33 -18.01
CA ASN A 68 30.66 0.49 -17.62
C ASN A 68 30.32 -0.87 -16.98
N TYR A 69 30.26 -1.90 -17.84
CA TYR A 69 31.00 -3.14 -17.64
C TYR A 69 31.55 -3.65 -18.97
#